data_AF-A0A2E5ISG5-F1
#
_entry.id   AF-A0A2E5ISG5-F1
#
_cell.length_a   1.000
_cell.length_b   1.000
_cell.length_c   1.000
_cell.angle_alpha   90.00
_cell.angle_beta   90.00
_cell.angle_gamma   90.00
#
_symmetry.space_group_name_H-M   'P 1'
#
loop_
_entity.id
_entity.type
_entity.pdbx_description
1 polymer ?
#
loop_
_entity_poly.entity_id
_entity_poly.type
_entity_poly.pdbx_seq_one_letter_code
_entity_poly.pdbx_strand_id
1 'polypeptide(L)' 'MSYQQETNFIHQGADPDPATGATQPPIYQTASFAHDDPQQLEDVFNGKAFGYYYSRVSNPTIDALEKRITGIEQAIG' A
#
# COMPACT_ATOMS: atom_id res chain seq x y z
N MET A 1 13.66 -23.50 0.98
CA MET A 1 13.25 -22.40 0.08
C MET A 1 14.39 -22.11 -0.89
N SER A 2 14.09 -21.48 -2.04
CA SER A 2 15.13 -20.89 -2.88
C SER A 2 15.57 -19.53 -2.32
N TYR A 3 16.80 -19.09 -2.63
CA TYR A 3 17.28 -17.75 -2.26
C TYR A 3 16.36 -16.62 -2.76
N GLN A 4 15.71 -16.82 -3.90
CA GLN A 4 14.74 -15.88 -4.44
C GLN A 4 13.51 -15.75 -3.53
N GLN A 5 12.97 -16.86 -3.01
CA GLN A 5 11.83 -16.83 -2.09
C GLN A 5 12.18 -16.15 -0.76
N GLU A 6 13.38 -16.43 -0.23
CA GLU A 6 13.89 -15.80 1.00
C GLU A 6 14.06 -14.28 0.84
N THR A 7 14.56 -13.85 -0.32
CA THR A 7 14.67 -12.42 -0.67
C THR A 7 13.29 -11.78 -0.74
N ASN A 8 12.31 -12.46 -1.36
CA ASN A 8 10.94 -11.94 -1.49
C ASN A 8 10.26 -11.76 -0.12
N PHE A 9 10.47 -12.64 0.86
CA PHE A 9 9.89 -12.43 2.20
C PHE A 9 10.30 -11.10 2.83
N ILE A 10 11.51 -10.62 2.52
CA ILE A 10 12.05 -9.38 3.07
C ILE A 10 11.64 -8.18 2.21
N HIS A 11 11.73 -8.30 0.88
CA HIS A 11 11.70 -7.15 -0.03
C HIS A 11 10.45 -7.05 -0.92
N GLN A 12 9.64 -8.10 -1.03
CA GLN A 12 8.46 -8.08 -1.91
C GLN A 12 7.44 -7.02 -1.44
N GLY A 13 6.87 -6.29 -2.40
CA GLY A 13 5.70 -5.44 -2.18
C GLY A 13 5.97 -4.05 -1.57
N ALA A 14 7.24 -3.65 -1.39
CA ALA A 14 7.59 -2.34 -0.87
C ALA A 14 8.80 -1.75 -1.60
N ASP A 15 8.55 -0.74 -2.42
CA ASP A 15 9.59 0.15 -2.94
C ASP A 15 9.95 1.21 -1.88
N PRO A 16 11.15 1.82 -1.96
CA PRO A 16 11.50 2.93 -1.09
C PRO A 16 10.47 4.05 -1.14
N ASP A 17 10.12 4.62 0.01
CA ASP A 17 9.14 5.70 0.12
C ASP A 17 9.56 6.89 -0.77
N PRO A 18 8.74 7.33 -1.73
CA PRO A 18 9.12 8.40 -2.66
C PRO A 18 9.29 9.75 -1.97
N ALA A 19 8.69 9.97 -0.79
CA ALA A 19 8.79 11.23 -0.06
C ALA A 19 10.10 11.37 0.73
N THR A 20 10.62 10.27 1.30
CA THR A 20 11.76 10.31 2.23
C THR A 20 12.93 9.40 1.86
N GLY A 21 12.73 8.45 0.94
CA GLY A 21 13.70 7.41 0.61
C GLY A 21 13.78 6.27 1.64
N ALA A 22 12.85 6.21 2.61
CA ALA A 22 12.82 5.15 3.61
C ALA A 22 12.65 3.78 2.94
N THR A 23 13.55 2.84 3.25
CA THR A 23 13.52 1.47 2.70
C THR A 23 12.56 0.55 3.45
N GLN A 24 12.14 0.94 4.65
CA GLN A 24 11.04 0.31 5.37
C GLN A 24 9.76 1.12 5.14
N PRO A 25 8.61 0.47 4.88
CA PRO A 25 7.34 1.17 4.78
C PRO A 25 7.05 1.99 6.04
N PRO A 26 6.69 3.28 5.91
CA PRO A 26 6.23 4.06 7.04
C PRO A 26 4.96 3.48 7.66
N ILE A 27 4.76 3.76 8.96
CA ILE A 27 3.56 3.36 9.70
C ILE A 27 2.52 4.48 9.60
N TYR A 28 1.46 4.26 8.81
CA TYR A 28 0.33 5.18 8.66
C TYR A 28 -0.72 4.90 9.73
N GLN A 29 -0.40 5.24 10.98
CA GLN A 29 -1.30 5.09 12.14
C GLN A 29 -2.34 6.22 12.21
N THR A 30 -3.25 6.23 11.23
CA THR A 30 -4.35 7.20 11.12
C THR A 30 -5.66 6.49 10.81
N ALA A 31 -6.79 7.14 11.09
CA ALA A 31 -8.11 6.66 10.70
C ALA A 31 -8.53 7.15 9.30
N SER A 32 -8.10 8.34 8.89
CA SER A 32 -8.55 9.03 7.67
C SER A 32 -7.43 9.76 6.95
N PHE A 33 -7.64 10.04 5.66
CA PHE A 33 -6.70 10.74 4.78
C PHE A 33 -7.33 12.03 4.25
N ALA A 34 -6.52 13.09 4.16
CA ALA A 34 -6.96 14.38 3.65
C ALA A 34 -6.91 14.41 2.11
N HIS A 35 -7.80 15.19 1.50
CA HIS A 35 -7.86 15.45 0.07
C HIS A 35 -7.95 16.95 -0.14
N ASP A 36 -7.38 17.43 -1.25
CA ASP A 36 -7.29 18.88 -1.52
C ASP A 36 -8.64 19.48 -1.95
N ASP A 37 -9.50 18.67 -2.59
CA ASP A 37 -10.82 19.08 -3.09
C ASP A 37 -11.86 17.96 -2.94
N PRO A 38 -13.15 18.27 -2.67
CA PRO A 38 -14.20 17.26 -2.56
C PRO A 38 -14.39 16.39 -3.82
N GLN A 39 -14.14 16.91 -5.03
CA GLN A 39 -14.25 16.13 -6.26
C GLN A 39 -13.24 14.98 -6.28
N GLN A 40 -12.03 15.21 -5.77
CA GLN A 40 -11.01 14.17 -5.66
C GLN A 40 -11.46 13.04 -4.74
N LEU A 41 -12.06 13.39 -3.60
CA LEU A 41 -12.60 12.41 -2.66
C LEU A 41 -13.74 11.60 -3.30
N GLU A 42 -14.65 12.26 -4.02
CA GLU A 42 -15.73 11.60 -4.76
C GLU A 42 -15.19 10.60 -5.81
N ASP A 43 -14.15 10.99 -6.54
CA ASP A 43 -13.54 10.13 -7.55
C ASP A 43 -12.88 8.89 -6.94
N VAL A 44 -12.22 9.04 -5.78
CA VAL A 44 -11.67 7.90 -5.02
C VAL A 44 -12.80 7.00 -4.50
N PHE A 45 -13.88 7.57 -3.96
CA PHE A 45 -15.03 6.80 -3.48
C PHE A 45 -15.72 5.99 -4.58
N ASN A 46 -15.81 6.56 -5.79
CA ASN A 46 -16.43 5.91 -6.95
C ASN A 46 -15.46 5.03 -7.75
N GLY A 47 -14.22 4.85 -7.28
CA GLY A 47 -13.20 4.04 -7.97
C GLY A 47 -12.72 4.62 -9.31
N LYS A 48 -12.94 5.91 -9.55
CA LYS A 48 -12.45 6.64 -10.74
C LYS A 48 -10.99 7.08 -10.58
N ALA A 49 -10.50 7.16 -9.35
CA ALA A 49 -9.11 7.49 -9.02
C ALA A 49 -8.58 6.57 -7.91
N PHE A 50 -7.27 6.32 -7.91
CA PHE A 50 -6.62 5.61 -6.82
C PHE A 50 -6.41 6.56 -5.63
N GLY A 51 -6.69 6.07 -4.42
CA GLY A 51 -6.46 6.83 -3.20
C GLY A 51 -6.90 6.08 -1.95
N TYR A 52 -6.41 6.55 -0.81
CA TYR A 52 -6.85 6.11 0.51
C TYR A 52 -7.76 7.20 1.09
N TYR A 53 -8.81 6.80 1.80
CA TYR A 53 -9.77 7.74 2.39
C TYR A 53 -10.08 7.38 3.85
N TYR A 54 -10.41 6.12 4.14
CA TYR A 54 -10.55 5.59 5.49
C TYR A 54 -9.78 4.27 5.67
N SER A 55 -8.99 4.19 6.74
CA SER A 55 -8.17 3.00 7.07
C SER A 55 -8.97 1.71 7.27
N ARG A 56 -10.27 1.83 7.57
CA ARG A 56 -11.18 0.67 7.63
C ARG A 56 -11.37 0.00 6.27
N VAL A 57 -11.19 0.73 5.18
CA VAL A 57 -11.30 0.21 3.82
C VAL A 57 -9.93 -0.09 3.23
N SER A 58 -9.00 0.87 3.31
CA SER A 58 -7.63 0.68 2.84
C SER A 58 -6.66 1.61 3.59
N ASN A 59 -5.43 1.16 3.80
CA ASN A 59 -4.37 1.91 4.46
C ASN A 59 -3.01 1.58 3.81
N PRO A 60 -2.11 2.54 3.57
CA PRO A 60 -0.85 2.27 2.87
C PRO A 60 0.04 1.22 3.53
N THR A 61 0.08 1.18 4.87
CA THR A 61 0.86 0.16 5.60
C THR A 61 0.27 -1.23 5.42
N ILE A 62 -1.06 -1.34 5.36
CA ILE A 62 -1.77 -2.61 5.14
C ILE A 62 -1.65 -3.05 3.68
N ASP A 63 -1.80 -2.14 2.72
CA ASP A 63 -1.65 -2.41 1.29
C ASP A 63 -0.24 -2.94 0.94
N ALA A 64 0.81 -2.41 1.58
CA ALA A 64 2.17 -2.95 1.44
C ALA A 64 2.26 -4.43 1.91
N LEU A 65 1.54 -4.79 2.98
CA LEU A 65 1.45 -6.17 3.45
C LEU A 65 0.65 -7.03 2.47
N GLU A 66 -0.49 -6.56 1.98
CA GLU A 66 -1.34 -7.26 1.01
C GLU A 66 -0.54 -7.59 -0.26
N LYS A 67 0.15 -6.61 -0.84
CA LYS A 67 1.03 -6.79 -2.01
C LYS A 67 2.16 -7.79 -1.76
N ARG A 68 2.76 -7.75 -0.55
CA ARG A 68 3.79 -8.72 -0.16
C ARG A 68 3.26 -10.14 -0.15
N ILE A 69 2.11 -10.37 0.49
CA ILE A 69 1.47 -11.70 0.56
C ILE A 69 1.08 -12.19 -0.83
N THR A 70 0.44 -11.34 -1.64
CA THR A 70 0.08 -11.66 -3.02
C THR A 70 1.31 -12.08 -3.85
N GLY A 71 2.42 -11.35 -3.75
CA GLY A 71 3.65 -11.67 -4.45
C GLY A 71 4.33 -12.96 -3.96
N ILE A 72 4.19 -13.29 -2.68
CA ILE A 72 4.70 -14.54 -2.09
C ILE A 72 3.89 -15.75 -2.57
N GLU A 73 2.55 -15.64 -2.54
CA GLU A 73 1.63 -16.72 -2.91
C GLU A 73 1.50 -16.92 -4.43
N GLN A 74 2.15 -16.06 -5.24
CA GLN A 74 2.01 -16.03 -6.70
C GLN A 74 0.55 -15.87 -7.15
N ALA A 75 -0.28 -15.25 -6.30
CA ALA A 75 -1.68 -14.97 -6.60
C ALA A 75 -1.78 -13.75 -7.51
N ILE A 76 -2.90 -13.65 -8.23
CA ILE A 76 -3.23 -12.47 -9.02
C ILE A 76 -3.91 -11.49 -8.06
N GLY A 77 -3.27 -10.33 -7.83
CA GLY A 77 -3.82 -9.21 -7.08
C GLY A 77 -4.35 -8.13 -8.01
#